data_AF-A0A959R6H8-F1
#
_entry.id   AF-A0A959R6H8-F1
#
_cell.length_a   1.000
_cell.length_b   1.000
_cell.length_c   1.000
_cell.angle_alpha   90.00
_cell.angle_beta   90.00
_cell.angle_gamma   90.00
#
_symmetry.space_group_name_H-M   'P 1'
#
loop_
_entity.id
_entity.type
_entity.pdbx_description
1 polymer ?
#
loop_
_entity_poly.entity_id
_entity_poly.type
_entity_poly.pdbx_seq_one_letter_code
_entity_poly.pdbx_strand_id
1 'polypeptide(L)'
;MTRLLNEIIELVEREFFDTTFLKERWNAIKVQVQEDYAKATSVAERERLLNTLLVQIGTSHTLLITPELSAKIDRAEQEKTESALSYEEVDGVLFAELTSFQVRSIRREERAKFADALAEVDTLILDMRVNSGGSCSAVASFASLFLLPNLPVANVRDREGLQRKHATISPPIPEEENIDHAKEVELMQTHHYLQFQTGGEEMPHFSGEVVILISKDCYSCGEVFVQVMKEEGRAKVVGERSSGAVVAGTVYELRNGYSLLLPFALIESGRGTVLEGRGVEPDVEMSFNEMTSQKIVRELRHQKLIG
;
A
#
# COMPACT_ATOMS: atom_id res chain seq x y z
N MET A 1 -30.87 -14.04 2.06
CA MET A 1 -30.19 -12.94 1.33
C MET A 1 -30.32 -11.60 2.01
N THR A 2 -31.49 -11.20 2.57
CA THR A 2 -31.57 -10.03 3.49
C THR A 2 -30.58 -10.10 4.65
N ARG A 3 -30.27 -11.33 5.09
CA ARG A 3 -29.22 -11.60 6.10
C ARG A 3 -27.80 -11.19 5.68
N LEU A 4 -27.45 -11.27 4.38
CA LEU A 4 -26.11 -10.89 3.90
C LEU A 4 -25.91 -9.37 3.95
N LEU A 5 -26.93 -8.60 3.51
CA LEU A 5 -26.91 -7.14 3.64
C LEU A 5 -26.78 -6.71 5.10
N ASN A 6 -27.56 -7.31 6.01
CA ASN A 6 -27.47 -6.98 7.43
C ASN A 6 -26.09 -7.33 8.02
N GLU A 7 -25.53 -8.48 7.66
CA GLU A 7 -24.19 -8.89 8.09
C GLU A 7 -23.11 -7.90 7.61
N ILE A 8 -23.19 -7.44 6.36
CA ILE A 8 -22.29 -6.40 5.84
C ILE A 8 -22.49 -5.07 6.59
N ILE A 9 -23.73 -4.66 6.84
CA ILE A 9 -24.01 -3.41 7.56
C ILE A 9 -23.45 -3.45 8.98
N GLU A 10 -23.73 -4.53 9.72
CA GLU A 10 -23.25 -4.74 11.09
C GLU A 10 -21.71 -4.75 11.13
N LEU A 11 -21.08 -5.39 10.13
CA LEU A 11 -19.64 -5.45 10.03
C LEU A 11 -19.02 -4.07 9.75
N VAL A 12 -19.58 -3.30 8.80
CA VAL A 12 -19.14 -1.91 8.53
C VAL A 12 -19.27 -1.05 9.78
N GLU A 13 -20.40 -1.11 10.49
CA GLU A 13 -20.61 -0.33 11.71
C GLU A 13 -19.65 -0.71 12.82
N ARG A 14 -19.32 -1.99 12.94
CA ARG A 14 -18.43 -2.51 13.97
C ARG A 14 -16.97 -2.18 13.68
N GLU A 15 -16.50 -2.43 12.46
CA GLU A 15 -15.08 -2.49 12.12
C GLU A 15 -14.55 -1.24 11.41
N PHE A 16 -15.37 -0.51 10.65
CA PHE A 16 -14.89 0.61 9.84
C PHE A 16 -14.34 1.75 10.71
N PHE A 17 -13.12 2.21 10.41
CA PHE A 17 -12.37 3.06 11.34
C PHE A 17 -12.90 4.49 11.46
N ASP A 18 -13.46 5.07 10.38
CA ASP A 18 -13.94 6.45 10.38
C ASP A 18 -15.34 6.58 11.00
N THR A 19 -15.37 6.92 12.28
CA THR A 19 -16.61 7.14 13.02
C THR A 19 -17.37 8.40 12.62
N THR A 20 -16.71 9.37 11.99
CA THR A 20 -17.38 10.58 11.50
C THR A 20 -18.22 10.23 10.29
N PHE A 21 -17.64 9.49 9.34
CA PHE A 21 -18.39 8.93 8.20
C PHE A 21 -19.61 8.10 8.65
N LEU A 22 -19.41 7.20 9.62
CA LEU A 22 -20.49 6.36 10.16
C LEU A 22 -21.64 7.19 10.78
N LYS A 23 -21.33 8.31 11.44
CA LYS A 23 -22.33 9.17 12.06
C LYS A 23 -23.08 10.03 11.05
N GLU A 24 -22.35 10.60 10.09
CA GLU A 24 -22.88 11.66 9.23
C GLU A 24 -23.49 11.15 7.94
N ARG A 25 -22.92 10.09 7.34
CA ARG A 25 -23.28 9.65 5.98
C ARG A 25 -23.88 8.25 5.95
N TRP A 26 -23.33 7.33 6.73
CA TRP A 26 -23.67 5.91 6.63
C TRP A 26 -25.17 5.60 6.82
N ASN A 27 -25.83 6.30 7.75
CA ASN A 27 -27.26 6.07 8.01
C ASN A 27 -28.16 6.33 6.79
N ALA A 28 -27.88 7.39 6.02
CA ALA A 28 -28.66 7.67 4.81
C ALA A 28 -28.42 6.62 3.73
N ILE A 29 -27.16 6.22 3.56
CA ILE A 29 -26.72 5.26 2.54
C ILE A 29 -27.39 3.89 2.79
N LYS A 30 -27.30 3.37 4.02
CA LYS A 30 -27.82 2.03 4.34
C LYS A 30 -29.34 1.96 4.21
N VAL A 31 -30.08 3.01 4.58
CA VAL A 31 -31.54 3.06 4.44
C VAL A 31 -31.95 2.97 2.97
N GLN A 32 -31.30 3.78 2.11
CA GLN A 32 -31.57 3.75 0.68
C GLN A 32 -31.36 2.34 0.08
N VAL A 33 -30.21 1.72 0.39
CA VAL A 33 -29.89 0.40 -0.16
C VAL A 33 -30.80 -0.69 0.41
N GLN A 34 -31.22 -0.62 1.68
CA GLN A 34 -32.13 -1.61 2.28
C GLN A 34 -33.48 -1.67 1.56
N GLU A 35 -34.03 -0.51 1.19
CA GLU A 35 -35.30 -0.46 0.45
C GLU A 35 -35.20 -1.09 -0.94
N ASP A 36 -34.12 -0.80 -1.68
CA ASP A 36 -33.91 -1.34 -3.01
C ASP A 36 -33.56 -2.83 -2.96
N TYR A 37 -32.77 -3.25 -1.98
CA TYR A 37 -32.38 -4.65 -1.77
C TYR A 37 -33.58 -5.55 -1.43
N ALA A 38 -34.57 -5.02 -0.70
CA ALA A 38 -35.80 -5.74 -0.38
C ALA A 38 -36.68 -5.97 -1.63
N LYS A 39 -36.63 -5.05 -2.60
CA LYS A 39 -37.37 -5.14 -3.87
C LYS A 39 -36.65 -6.03 -4.90
N ALA A 40 -35.34 -6.18 -4.78
CA ALA A 40 -34.53 -6.93 -5.72
C ALA A 40 -34.95 -8.41 -5.82
N THR A 41 -35.06 -8.91 -7.05
CA THR A 41 -35.63 -10.23 -7.37
C THR A 41 -34.58 -11.27 -7.74
N SER A 42 -33.34 -10.85 -8.04
CA SER A 42 -32.25 -11.73 -8.45
C SER A 42 -31.00 -11.59 -7.58
N VAL A 43 -30.12 -12.60 -7.61
CA VAL A 43 -28.82 -12.58 -6.93
C VAL A 43 -27.93 -11.47 -7.49
N ALA A 44 -27.81 -11.40 -8.82
CA ALA A 44 -26.98 -10.41 -9.50
C ALA A 44 -27.43 -8.96 -9.21
N GLU A 45 -28.74 -8.71 -9.11
CA GLU A 45 -29.25 -7.40 -8.72
C GLU A 45 -28.87 -7.03 -7.28
N ARG A 46 -28.97 -7.99 -6.35
CA ARG A 46 -28.56 -7.81 -4.96
C ARG A 46 -27.06 -7.56 -4.83
N GLU A 47 -26.23 -8.29 -5.57
CA GLU A 47 -24.77 -8.06 -5.59
C GLU A 47 -24.43 -6.67 -6.12
N ARG A 48 -25.10 -6.21 -7.18
CA ARG A 48 -24.93 -4.83 -7.68
C ARG A 48 -25.30 -3.78 -6.63
N LEU A 49 -26.38 -4.00 -5.87
CA LEU A 49 -26.78 -3.10 -4.79
C LEU A 49 -25.77 -3.11 -3.63
N LEU A 50 -25.21 -4.27 -3.28
CA LEU A 50 -24.12 -4.35 -2.28
C LEU A 50 -22.87 -3.62 -2.76
N ASN A 51 -22.48 -3.78 -4.02
CA ASN A 51 -21.37 -3.01 -4.57
C ASN A 51 -21.66 -1.50 -4.57
N THR A 52 -22.90 -1.09 -4.86
CA THR A 52 -23.33 0.31 -4.77
C THR A 52 -23.21 0.86 -3.35
N LEU A 53 -23.60 0.08 -2.34
CA LEU A 53 -23.43 0.42 -0.92
C LEU A 53 -21.96 0.63 -0.58
N LEU A 54 -21.10 -0.32 -0.95
CA LEU A 54 -19.68 -0.33 -0.59
C LEU A 54 -18.90 0.80 -1.27
N VAL A 55 -19.18 1.11 -2.54
CA VAL A 55 -18.56 2.23 -3.26
C VAL A 55 -18.84 3.57 -2.55
N GLN A 56 -20.00 3.73 -1.91
CA GLN A 56 -20.33 4.98 -1.21
C GLN A 56 -19.56 5.18 0.11
N ILE A 57 -18.90 4.13 0.64
CA ILE A 57 -17.95 4.27 1.75
C ILE A 57 -16.79 5.18 1.33
N GLY A 58 -16.40 5.14 0.06
CA GLY A 58 -15.47 6.11 -0.52
C GLY A 58 -14.03 5.92 -0.07
N THR A 59 -13.69 4.72 0.42
CA THR A 59 -12.32 4.30 0.70
C THR A 59 -11.92 3.18 -0.25
N SER A 60 -10.64 3.12 -0.58
CA SER A 60 -10.00 1.98 -1.20
C SER A 60 -10.11 0.75 -0.28
N HIS A 61 -9.67 -0.42 -0.78
CA HIS A 61 -9.74 -1.68 -0.02
C HIS A 61 -11.13 -1.98 0.55
N THR A 62 -12.19 -1.63 -0.20
CA THR A 62 -13.58 -1.87 0.17
C THR A 62 -14.27 -2.61 -0.96
N LEU A 63 -14.44 -3.92 -0.83
CA LEU A 63 -14.90 -4.77 -1.93
C LEU A 63 -15.67 -5.99 -1.42
N LEU A 64 -16.83 -6.25 -2.02
CA LEU A 64 -17.50 -7.54 -1.89
C LEU A 64 -16.76 -8.56 -2.75
N ILE A 65 -16.22 -9.58 -2.11
CA ILE A 65 -15.58 -10.71 -2.78
C ILE A 65 -16.63 -11.80 -2.91
N THR A 66 -17.09 -12.05 -4.14
CA THR A 66 -18.00 -13.17 -4.42
C THR A 66 -17.21 -14.49 -4.45
N PRO A 67 -17.86 -15.65 -4.31
CA PRO A 67 -17.19 -16.95 -4.44
C PRO A 67 -16.41 -17.08 -5.76
N GLU A 68 -16.96 -16.56 -6.87
CA GLU A 68 -16.29 -16.58 -8.17
C GLU A 68 -15.06 -15.66 -8.21
N LEU A 69 -15.11 -14.51 -7.53
CA LEU A 69 -13.97 -13.61 -7.43
C LEU A 69 -12.89 -14.18 -6.53
N SER A 70 -13.26 -14.77 -5.38
CA SER A 70 -12.33 -15.47 -4.49
C SER A 70 -11.53 -16.52 -5.26
N ALA A 71 -12.22 -17.38 -6.03
CA ALA A 71 -11.55 -18.40 -6.83
C ALA A 71 -10.60 -17.86 -7.91
N LYS A 72 -10.80 -16.62 -8.38
CA LYS A 72 -9.87 -15.95 -9.30
C LYS A 72 -8.65 -15.38 -8.56
N ILE A 73 -8.87 -14.77 -7.39
CA ILE A 73 -7.80 -14.25 -6.53
C ILE A 73 -6.88 -15.41 -6.14
N ASP A 74 -7.44 -16.51 -5.63
CA ASP A 74 -6.67 -17.69 -5.20
C ASP A 74 -5.78 -18.24 -6.33
N ARG A 75 -6.28 -18.26 -7.57
CA ARG A 75 -5.50 -18.69 -8.75
C ARG A 75 -4.37 -17.72 -9.06
N ALA A 76 -4.64 -16.41 -9.04
CA ALA A 76 -3.63 -15.39 -9.32
C ALA A 76 -2.52 -15.37 -8.25
N GLU A 77 -2.86 -15.64 -6.99
CA GLU A 77 -1.88 -15.72 -5.90
C GLU A 77 -0.95 -16.93 -6.03
N GLN A 78 -1.48 -18.08 -6.48
CA GLN A 78 -0.68 -19.29 -6.71
C GLN A 78 0.35 -19.14 -7.85
N GLU A 79 0.15 -18.18 -8.75
CA GLU A 79 1.04 -17.91 -9.89
C GLU A 79 2.18 -16.92 -9.54
N LYS A 80 2.15 -16.26 -8.37
CA LYS A 80 3.19 -15.32 -7.93
C LYS A 80 4.37 -16.05 -7.28
N THR A 81 5.41 -16.35 -8.06
CA THR A 81 6.63 -17.02 -7.56
C THR A 81 7.93 -16.23 -7.76
N GLU A 82 7.88 -15.07 -8.41
CA GLU A 82 9.08 -14.29 -8.75
C GLU A 82 9.39 -13.20 -7.72
N SER A 83 10.68 -12.84 -7.64
CA SER A 83 11.14 -11.72 -6.82
C SER A 83 10.49 -10.42 -7.29
N ALA A 84 10.12 -9.55 -6.35
CA ALA A 84 9.58 -8.24 -6.70
C ALA A 84 10.66 -7.19 -7.00
N LEU A 85 11.94 -7.54 -6.82
CA LEU A 85 13.08 -6.66 -7.07
C LEU A 85 13.96 -7.23 -8.18
N SER A 86 14.11 -6.47 -9.25
CA SER A 86 15.08 -6.73 -10.33
C SER A 86 15.89 -5.45 -10.60
N TYR A 87 17.09 -5.59 -11.13
CA TYR A 87 17.92 -4.43 -11.47
C TYR A 87 18.98 -4.76 -12.52
N GLU A 88 19.39 -3.72 -13.24
CA GLU A 88 20.50 -3.74 -14.20
C GLU A 88 21.29 -2.42 -14.14
N GLU A 89 22.56 -2.47 -14.51
CA GLU A 89 23.35 -1.25 -14.71
C GLU A 89 23.15 -0.74 -16.13
N VAL A 90 22.80 0.54 -16.26
CA VAL A 90 22.56 1.21 -17.54
C VAL A 90 23.35 2.51 -17.57
N ASP A 91 24.43 2.54 -18.36
CA ASP A 91 25.30 3.70 -18.52
C ASP A 91 25.76 4.33 -17.17
N GLY A 92 26.17 3.51 -16.21
CA GLY A 92 26.62 3.94 -14.87
C GLY A 92 25.50 4.28 -13.88
N VAL A 93 24.24 4.00 -14.22
CA VAL A 93 23.08 4.14 -13.34
C VAL A 93 22.55 2.76 -12.99
N LEU A 94 22.28 2.49 -11.71
CA LEU A 94 21.54 1.29 -11.34
C LEU A 94 20.06 1.54 -11.58
N PHE A 95 19.46 0.86 -12.55
CA PHE A 95 18.03 0.89 -12.82
C PHE A 95 17.39 -0.32 -12.14
N ALA A 96 16.55 -0.09 -11.14
CA ALA A 96 15.90 -1.14 -10.36
C ALA A 96 14.37 -1.07 -10.52
N GLU A 97 13.74 -2.18 -10.83
CA GLU A 97 12.28 -2.32 -10.79
C GLU A 97 11.87 -2.92 -9.46
N LEU A 98 10.93 -2.25 -8.77
CA LEU A 98 10.36 -2.72 -7.53
C LEU A 98 8.84 -2.80 -7.66
N THR A 99 8.32 -4.02 -7.84
CA THR A 99 6.91 -4.26 -8.19
C THR A 99 6.01 -4.53 -6.98
N SER A 100 6.56 -4.80 -5.80
CA SER A 100 5.76 -5.14 -4.62
C SER A 100 6.54 -5.03 -3.31
N PHE A 101 5.84 -4.65 -2.24
CA PHE A 101 6.24 -4.74 -0.84
C PHE A 101 5.50 -5.86 -0.09
N GLN A 102 4.91 -6.82 -0.80
CA GLN A 102 4.34 -8.01 -0.16
C GLN A 102 5.44 -8.72 0.64
N VAL A 103 5.06 -9.33 1.76
CA VAL A 103 6.02 -9.98 2.64
C VAL A 103 6.71 -11.11 1.87
N ARG A 104 8.04 -11.21 2.01
CA ARG A 104 8.93 -12.16 1.32
C ARG A 104 9.11 -11.93 -0.18
N SER A 105 8.50 -10.90 -0.76
CA SER A 105 8.75 -10.51 -2.15
C SER A 105 10.13 -9.88 -2.35
N ILE A 106 10.77 -9.40 -1.28
CA ILE A 106 12.16 -8.97 -1.25
C ILE A 106 12.82 -9.60 -0.02
N ARG A 107 13.56 -10.70 -0.19
CA ARG A 107 14.17 -11.41 0.93
C ARG A 107 15.37 -10.64 1.48
N ARG A 108 15.74 -10.89 2.74
CA ARG A 108 16.95 -10.33 3.36
C ARG A 108 18.21 -10.48 2.49
N GLU A 109 18.43 -11.66 1.89
CA GLU A 109 19.58 -11.92 1.02
C GLU A 109 19.53 -11.10 -0.28
N GLU A 110 18.35 -10.89 -0.85
CA GLU A 110 18.18 -10.08 -2.06
C GLU A 110 18.42 -8.60 -1.77
N ARG A 111 17.95 -8.11 -0.62
CA ARG A 111 18.25 -6.75 -0.17
C ARG A 111 19.74 -6.54 0.09
N ALA A 112 20.43 -7.53 0.66
CA ALA A 112 21.88 -7.46 0.86
C ALA A 112 22.62 -7.37 -0.48
N LYS A 113 22.29 -8.24 -1.45
CA LYS A 113 22.87 -8.17 -2.81
C LYS A 113 22.57 -6.86 -3.52
N PHE A 114 21.36 -6.34 -3.36
CA PHE A 114 21.01 -5.04 -3.91
C PHE A 114 21.80 -3.91 -3.25
N ALA A 115 22.03 -3.97 -1.93
CA ALA A 115 22.90 -3.02 -1.23
C ALA A 115 24.35 -3.09 -1.74
N ASP A 116 24.88 -4.29 -2.01
CA ASP A 116 26.20 -4.45 -2.62
C ASP A 116 26.25 -3.83 -4.02
N ALA A 117 25.20 -4.02 -4.85
CA ALA A 117 25.12 -3.40 -6.18
C ALA A 117 25.01 -1.86 -6.10
N LEU A 118 24.29 -1.34 -5.10
CA LEU A 118 24.20 0.10 -4.83
C LEU A 118 25.55 0.71 -4.43
N ALA A 119 26.45 -0.07 -3.82
CA ALA A 119 27.77 0.42 -3.44
C ALA A 119 28.69 0.71 -4.64
N GLU A 120 28.36 0.19 -5.82
CA GLU A 120 29.16 0.31 -7.05
C GLU A 120 28.69 1.45 -7.97
N VAL A 121 27.62 2.17 -7.61
CA VAL A 121 27.05 3.27 -8.41
C VAL A 121 26.85 4.53 -7.58
N ASP A 122 26.75 5.68 -8.25
CA ASP A 122 26.40 6.96 -7.60
C ASP A 122 24.95 7.38 -7.87
N THR A 123 24.21 6.64 -8.70
CA THR A 123 22.83 6.98 -9.10
C THR A 123 21.95 5.74 -9.17
N LEU A 124 20.79 5.82 -8.52
CA LEU A 124 19.72 4.84 -8.55
C LEU A 124 18.48 5.46 -9.21
N ILE A 125 17.94 4.76 -10.21
CA ILE A 125 16.55 4.94 -10.64
C ILE A 125 15.76 3.76 -10.10
N LEU A 126 14.79 4.04 -9.23
CA LEU A 126 13.87 3.04 -8.70
C LEU A 126 12.52 3.16 -9.40
N ASP A 127 12.24 2.24 -10.29
CA ASP A 127 10.98 2.14 -11.01
C ASP A 127 9.92 1.44 -10.16
N MET A 128 8.94 2.22 -9.74
CA MET A 128 7.79 1.77 -8.95
C MET A 128 6.47 2.00 -9.69
N ARG A 129 6.51 2.20 -11.01
CA ARG A 129 5.33 2.55 -11.82
C ARG A 129 4.19 1.54 -11.67
N VAL A 130 4.51 0.26 -11.46
CA VAL A 130 3.54 -0.84 -11.31
C VAL A 130 3.57 -1.45 -9.90
N ASN A 131 4.06 -0.71 -8.90
CA ASN A 131 4.22 -1.24 -7.55
C ASN A 131 2.86 -1.50 -6.87
N SER A 132 2.64 -2.74 -6.44
CA SER A 132 1.38 -3.20 -5.89
C SER A 132 1.18 -2.95 -4.39
N GLY A 133 2.07 -2.20 -3.74
CA GLY A 133 2.09 -2.02 -2.31
C GLY A 133 2.42 -3.31 -1.56
N GLY A 134 1.90 -3.45 -0.34
CA GLY A 134 2.24 -4.56 0.55
C GLY A 134 2.26 -4.12 2.00
N SER A 135 3.33 -4.41 2.74
CA SER A 135 3.38 -4.23 4.19
C SER A 135 4.18 -3.00 4.63
N CYS A 136 3.77 -2.34 5.71
CA CYS A 136 4.51 -1.20 6.27
C CYS A 136 5.86 -1.66 6.83
N SER A 137 5.95 -2.89 7.35
CA SER A 137 7.24 -3.44 7.80
C SER A 137 8.22 -3.66 6.65
N ALA A 138 7.74 -4.13 5.49
CA ALA A 138 8.56 -4.32 4.30
C ALA A 138 9.05 -2.97 3.76
N VAL A 139 8.18 -1.94 3.74
CA VAL A 139 8.57 -0.56 3.41
C VAL A 139 9.65 -0.06 4.35
N ALA A 140 9.45 -0.20 5.67
CA ALA A 140 10.42 0.25 6.66
C ALA A 140 11.78 -0.45 6.52
N SER A 141 11.77 -1.77 6.25
CA SER A 141 12.99 -2.54 6.01
C SER A 141 13.73 -2.08 4.76
N PHE A 142 13.01 -1.89 3.64
CA PHE A 142 13.62 -1.43 2.38
C PHE A 142 14.08 0.02 2.45
N ALA A 143 13.31 0.91 3.09
CA ALA A 143 13.68 2.31 3.30
C ALA A 143 14.94 2.49 4.15
N SER A 144 15.29 1.50 4.99
CA SER A 144 16.52 1.50 5.77
C SER A 144 17.80 1.50 4.91
N LEU A 145 17.70 1.13 3.63
CA LEU A 145 18.80 1.25 2.66
C LEU A 145 19.14 2.70 2.31
N PHE A 146 18.23 3.64 2.56
CA PHE A 146 18.34 5.02 2.08
C PHE A 146 18.22 6.08 3.18
N LEU A 147 17.51 5.75 4.26
CA LEU A 147 17.12 6.68 5.31
C LEU A 147 17.79 6.34 6.63
N LEU A 148 17.91 7.34 7.50
CA LEU A 148 18.54 7.21 8.81
C LEU A 148 17.79 6.19 9.69
N PRO A 149 18.47 5.56 10.66
CA PRO A 149 17.85 4.66 11.62
C PRO A 149 16.75 5.31 12.46
N ASN A 150 15.74 4.52 12.85
CA ASN A 150 14.60 4.95 13.69
C ASN A 150 13.80 6.13 13.11
N LEU A 151 13.83 6.31 11.80
CA LEU A 151 13.06 7.32 11.10
C LEU A 151 11.62 6.82 10.92
N PRO A 152 10.58 7.55 11.37
CA PRO A 152 9.20 7.16 11.15
C PRO A 152 8.86 7.04 9.66
N VAL A 153 8.28 5.91 9.27
CA VAL A 153 7.93 5.59 7.89
C VAL A 153 6.42 5.56 7.70
N ALA A 154 5.68 4.94 8.61
CA ALA A 154 4.24 4.83 8.51
C ALA A 154 3.60 4.95 9.88
N ASN A 155 2.44 5.59 9.95
CA ASN A 155 1.56 5.60 11.11
C ASN A 155 0.27 4.87 10.74
N VAL A 156 -0.14 3.92 11.57
CA VAL A 156 -1.37 3.14 11.38
C VAL A 156 -2.27 3.33 12.57
N ARG A 157 -3.48 3.82 12.32
CA ARG A 157 -4.41 4.28 13.37
C ARG A 157 -5.79 3.72 13.12
N ASP A 158 -6.20 2.81 13.99
CA ASP A 158 -7.58 2.34 14.01
C ASP A 158 -8.51 3.40 14.62
N ARG A 159 -9.79 3.04 14.77
CA ARG A 159 -10.82 3.89 15.37
C ARG A 159 -10.40 4.51 16.71
N GLU A 160 -9.78 3.73 17.60
CA GLU A 160 -9.32 4.22 18.90
C GLU A 160 -8.00 5.00 18.78
N GLY A 161 -7.11 4.56 17.90
CA GLY A 161 -5.83 5.16 17.60
C GLY A 161 -5.92 6.59 17.08
N LEU A 162 -6.98 6.89 16.32
CA LEU A 162 -7.30 8.25 15.87
C LEU A 162 -7.45 9.24 17.03
N GLN A 163 -7.82 8.77 18.23
CA GLN A 163 -7.96 9.61 19.43
C GLN A 163 -6.68 9.65 20.28
N ARG A 164 -5.69 8.78 20.01
CA ARG A 164 -4.43 8.71 20.75
C ARG A 164 -3.47 9.79 20.28
N LYS A 165 -2.68 10.34 21.22
CA LYS A 165 -1.68 11.38 20.94
C LYS A 165 -0.29 10.83 20.57
N HIS A 166 0.02 9.61 21.00
CA HIS A 166 1.34 9.02 20.82
C HIS A 166 1.19 7.63 20.23
N ALA A 167 2.08 7.32 19.29
CA ALA A 167 2.19 5.99 18.72
C ALA A 167 2.90 5.04 19.68
N THR A 168 2.54 3.77 19.59
CA THR A 168 3.45 2.69 19.97
C THR A 168 4.38 2.44 18.79
N ILE A 169 5.69 2.40 19.02
CA ILE A 169 6.65 2.01 18.00
C ILE A 169 6.51 0.51 17.77
N SER A 170 6.38 0.10 16.50
CA SER A 170 6.31 -1.31 16.15
C SER A 170 7.57 -2.04 16.61
N PRO A 171 7.45 -3.18 17.29
CA PRO A 171 8.61 -4.04 17.49
C PRO A 171 9.14 -4.50 16.12
N PRO A 172 10.43 -4.87 16.02
CA PRO A 172 10.95 -5.56 14.86
C PRO A 172 10.10 -6.81 14.57
N ILE A 173 9.69 -6.98 13.32
CA ILE A 173 8.93 -8.15 12.89
C ILE A 173 9.87 -9.02 12.02
N PRO A 174 10.32 -10.19 12.52
CA PRO A 174 11.14 -11.09 11.72
C PRO A 174 10.40 -11.53 10.45
N GLU A 175 11.09 -11.59 9.31
CA GLU A 175 10.48 -11.98 8.01
C GLU A 175 9.95 -13.41 8.03
N GLU A 176 10.60 -14.28 8.80
CA GLU A 176 10.23 -15.66 8.98
C GLU A 176 8.90 -15.78 9.73
N GLU A 177 8.65 -14.85 10.66
CA GLU A 177 7.45 -14.79 11.50
C GLU A 177 6.29 -14.05 10.82
N ASN A 178 6.56 -13.06 9.96
CA ASN A 178 5.53 -12.29 9.27
C ASN A 178 4.97 -13.02 8.04
N ILE A 179 4.58 -14.29 8.19
CA ILE A 179 3.95 -15.08 7.12
C ILE A 179 2.72 -14.33 6.62
N ASP A 180 2.71 -13.98 5.33
CA ASP A 180 1.61 -13.32 4.64
C ASP A 180 1.04 -12.11 5.40
N HIS A 181 1.93 -11.30 6.00
CA HIS A 181 1.58 -10.07 6.72
C HIS A 181 0.76 -10.29 8.02
N ALA A 182 0.53 -11.55 8.43
CA ALA A 182 -0.33 -11.87 9.57
C ALA A 182 0.15 -11.26 10.89
N LYS A 183 1.48 -11.25 11.13
CA LYS A 183 2.03 -10.71 12.39
C LYS A 183 1.88 -9.20 12.47
N GLU A 184 2.02 -8.52 11.35
CA GLU A 184 1.82 -7.08 11.26
C GLU A 184 0.35 -6.70 11.50
N VAL A 185 -0.61 -7.43 10.93
CA VAL A 185 -2.05 -7.24 11.21
C VAL A 185 -2.36 -7.47 12.69
N GLU A 186 -1.82 -8.53 13.31
CA GLU A 186 -1.98 -8.78 14.74
C GLU A 186 -1.47 -7.59 15.57
N LEU A 187 -0.32 -7.02 15.20
CA LEU A 187 0.22 -5.84 15.88
C LEU A 187 -0.68 -4.62 15.71
N MET A 188 -1.20 -4.37 14.50
CA MET A 188 -2.14 -3.27 14.25
C MET A 188 -3.43 -3.42 15.06
N GLN A 189 -3.93 -4.64 15.24
CA GLN A 189 -5.16 -4.93 16.00
C GLN A 189 -4.96 -4.87 17.52
N THR A 190 -3.76 -5.19 18.01
CA THR A 190 -3.42 -5.11 19.43
C THR A 190 -2.93 -3.72 19.85
N HIS A 191 -2.45 -2.92 18.89
CA HIS A 191 -1.94 -1.57 19.09
C HIS A 191 -2.70 -0.59 18.20
N HIS A 192 -3.71 0.03 18.79
CA HIS A 192 -4.60 0.99 18.15
C HIS A 192 -3.89 2.13 17.38
N TYR A 193 -2.71 2.57 17.84
CA TYR A 193 -1.86 3.51 17.11
C TYR A 193 -0.43 2.95 17.05
N LEU A 194 -0.04 2.45 15.88
CA LEU A 194 1.26 1.84 15.61
C LEU A 194 2.09 2.73 14.67
N GLN A 195 3.39 2.85 14.94
CA GLN A 195 4.35 3.53 14.07
C GLN A 195 5.41 2.56 13.60
N PHE A 196 5.58 2.45 12.29
CA PHE A 196 6.69 1.74 11.66
C PHE A 196 7.83 2.72 11.41
N GLN A 197 9.06 2.26 11.63
CA GLN A 197 10.26 3.07 11.45
C GLN A 197 11.38 2.23 10.83
N THR A 198 12.33 2.89 10.19
CA THR A 198 13.55 2.24 9.67
C THR A 198 14.32 1.52 10.77
N GLY A 199 15.02 0.46 10.39
CA GLY A 199 15.83 -0.38 11.27
C GLY A 199 17.11 0.31 11.75
N GLY A 200 17.86 -0.39 12.61
CA GLY A 200 19.11 0.09 13.23
C GLY A 200 20.32 0.18 12.29
N GLU A 201 21.44 0.66 12.83
CA GLU A 201 22.71 1.04 12.15
C GLU A 201 23.43 -0.06 11.33
N GLU A 202 22.90 -1.29 11.25
CA GLU A 202 23.58 -2.42 10.59
C GLU A 202 23.36 -2.51 9.08
N MET A 203 22.46 -1.69 8.51
CA MET A 203 22.17 -1.70 7.07
C MET A 203 23.03 -0.66 6.33
N PRO A 204 23.56 -0.99 5.13
CA PRO A 204 24.26 -0.01 4.30
C PRO A 204 23.31 1.15 3.93
N HIS A 205 23.81 2.38 4.07
CA HIS A 205 23.09 3.58 3.66
C HIS A 205 23.60 4.06 2.31
N PHE A 206 22.82 3.86 1.26
CA PHE A 206 23.12 4.41 -0.06
C PHE A 206 23.00 5.93 -0.02
N SER A 207 24.09 6.63 -0.33
CA SER A 207 24.19 8.10 -0.29
C SER A 207 24.12 8.78 -1.66
N GLY A 208 24.09 8.01 -2.76
CA GLY A 208 24.03 8.52 -4.12
C GLY A 208 22.72 9.21 -4.49
N GLU A 209 22.58 9.66 -5.73
CA GLU A 209 21.35 10.25 -6.24
C GLU A 209 20.25 9.19 -6.37
N VAL A 210 19.03 9.51 -5.95
CA VAL A 210 17.87 8.61 -6.05
C VAL A 210 16.74 9.30 -6.80
N VAL A 211 16.27 8.67 -7.87
CA VAL A 211 15.04 9.06 -8.58
C VAL A 211 14.04 7.91 -8.48
N ILE A 212 12.80 8.22 -8.09
CA ILE A 212 11.72 7.24 -8.03
C ILE A 212 10.73 7.52 -9.15
N LEU A 213 10.43 6.51 -9.96
CA LEU A 213 9.42 6.59 -11.01
C LEU A 213 8.09 6.08 -10.47
N ILE A 214 7.03 6.87 -10.63
CA ILE A 214 5.68 6.47 -10.22
C ILE A 214 4.68 6.62 -11.36
N SER A 215 3.57 5.90 -11.25
CA SER A 215 2.40 6.07 -12.09
C SER A 215 1.14 5.88 -11.26
N LYS A 216 -0.02 6.08 -11.88
CA LYS A 216 -1.33 5.74 -11.28
C LYS A 216 -1.46 4.29 -10.81
N ASP A 217 -0.63 3.39 -11.33
CA ASP A 217 -0.62 1.96 -10.99
C ASP A 217 0.30 1.65 -9.79
N CYS A 218 0.98 2.67 -9.23
CA CYS A 218 1.63 2.59 -7.92
C CYS A 218 0.58 2.80 -6.83
N TYR A 219 0.43 1.85 -5.89
CA TYR A 219 -0.62 1.94 -4.86
C TYR A 219 -0.23 1.40 -3.47
N SER A 220 -1.04 1.74 -2.45
CA SER A 220 -0.93 1.23 -1.07
C SER A 220 0.42 1.55 -0.41
N CYS A 221 1.04 0.62 0.32
CA CYS A 221 2.33 0.85 1.00
C CYS A 221 3.47 1.27 0.06
N GLY A 222 3.35 1.04 -1.26
CA GLY A 222 4.26 1.60 -2.26
C GLY A 222 4.23 3.12 -2.26
N GLU A 223 3.03 3.71 -2.13
CA GLU A 223 2.84 5.16 -2.02
C GLU A 223 3.45 5.71 -0.72
N VAL A 224 3.36 4.95 0.39
CA VAL A 224 3.99 5.32 1.66
C VAL A 224 5.51 5.41 1.52
N PHE A 225 6.14 4.43 0.85
CA PHE A 225 7.57 4.47 0.56
C PHE A 225 7.96 5.74 -0.22
N VAL A 226 7.26 6.00 -1.33
CA VAL A 226 7.53 7.15 -2.21
C VAL A 226 7.36 8.45 -1.42
N GLN A 227 6.28 8.56 -0.65
CA GLN A 227 5.98 9.75 0.14
C GLN A 227 7.06 10.04 1.19
N VAL A 228 7.53 9.02 1.92
CA VAL A 228 8.59 9.19 2.92
C VAL A 228 9.91 9.59 2.25
N MET A 229 10.29 8.92 1.16
CA MET A 229 11.51 9.26 0.42
C MET A 229 11.48 10.70 -0.10
N LYS A 230 10.31 11.19 -0.51
CA LYS A 230 10.08 12.58 -0.93
C LYS A 230 10.11 13.56 0.26
N GLU A 231 9.43 13.24 1.35
CA GLU A 231 9.37 14.07 2.56
C GLU A 231 10.73 14.27 3.22
N GLU A 232 11.57 13.23 3.18
CA GLU A 232 12.94 13.26 3.68
C GLU A 232 13.92 13.89 2.68
N GLY A 233 13.45 14.35 1.51
CA GLY A 233 14.29 14.93 0.46
C GLY A 233 15.32 13.94 -0.09
N ARG A 234 15.09 12.64 0.11
CA ARG A 234 16.04 11.58 -0.25
C ARG A 234 15.97 11.23 -1.72
N ALA A 235 14.79 11.35 -2.33
CA ALA A 235 14.57 11.06 -3.74
C ALA A 235 13.79 12.17 -4.45
N LYS A 236 14.09 12.35 -5.74
CA LYS A 236 13.22 13.07 -6.67
C LYS A 236 12.15 12.11 -7.20
N VAL A 237 10.89 12.50 -7.15
CA VAL A 237 9.78 11.68 -7.68
C VAL A 237 9.37 12.17 -9.06
N VAL A 238 9.32 11.27 -10.04
CA VAL A 238 9.05 11.60 -11.45
C VAL A 238 7.96 10.67 -11.99
N GLY A 239 7.00 11.19 -12.75
CA GLY A 239 6.00 10.35 -13.41
C GLY A 239 4.58 10.92 -13.35
N GLU A 240 3.61 10.07 -13.03
CA GLU A 240 2.21 10.45 -12.84
C GLU A 240 1.81 10.28 -11.36
N ARG A 241 0.80 11.02 -10.91
CA ARG A 241 0.22 10.85 -9.56
C ARG A 241 -0.15 9.38 -9.32
N SER A 242 0.20 8.88 -8.13
CA SER A 242 -0.14 7.51 -7.73
C SER A 242 -1.64 7.32 -7.44
N SER A 243 -2.05 6.09 -7.16
CA SER A 243 -3.45 5.68 -7.05
C SER A 243 -4.25 6.39 -5.95
N GLY A 244 -3.61 6.68 -4.82
CA GLY A 244 -4.27 7.17 -3.61
C GLY A 244 -5.07 6.10 -2.90
N ALA A 245 -4.59 4.86 -2.87
CA ALA A 245 -5.29 3.72 -2.26
C ALA A 245 -4.48 3.20 -1.07
N VAL A 246 -4.48 3.94 0.04
CA VAL A 246 -3.59 3.76 1.18
C VAL A 246 -4.38 3.69 2.49
N VAL A 247 -4.88 2.50 2.80
CA VAL A 247 -5.63 2.22 4.02
C VAL A 247 -5.43 0.76 4.41
N ALA A 248 -5.42 0.46 5.71
CA ALA A 248 -5.28 -0.92 6.17
C ALA A 248 -6.62 -1.63 6.04
N GLY A 249 -6.67 -2.65 5.18
CA GLY A 249 -7.84 -3.50 4.95
C GLY A 249 -7.63 -4.92 5.43
N THR A 250 -8.70 -5.59 5.81
CA THR A 250 -8.69 -7.02 6.08
C THR A 250 -9.91 -7.69 5.46
N VAL A 251 -9.79 -8.99 5.20
CA VAL A 251 -10.85 -9.81 4.60
C VAL A 251 -11.65 -10.46 5.73
N TYR A 252 -12.95 -10.19 5.76
CA TYR A 252 -13.89 -10.82 6.66
C TYR A 252 -14.72 -11.86 5.89
N GLU A 253 -14.67 -13.11 6.32
CA GLU A 253 -15.54 -14.15 5.76
C GLU A 253 -17.00 -13.88 6.11
N LEU A 254 -17.86 -14.01 5.10
CA LEU A 254 -19.32 -13.88 5.22
C LEU A 254 -20.00 -15.20 4.87
N ARG A 255 -21.32 -15.22 5.03
CA ARG A 255 -22.11 -16.42 4.72
C ARG A 255 -22.10 -16.73 3.22
N ASN A 256 -22.25 -18.03 2.92
CA ASN A 256 -22.38 -18.56 1.56
C ASN A 256 -21.15 -18.33 0.66
N GLY A 257 -19.96 -18.24 1.26
CA GLY A 257 -18.70 -18.11 0.52
C GLY A 257 -18.42 -16.70 -0.02
N TYR A 258 -19.21 -15.71 0.40
CA TYR A 258 -18.85 -14.31 0.21
C TYR A 258 -17.80 -13.90 1.24
N SER A 259 -17.00 -12.90 0.91
CA SER A 259 -16.15 -12.20 1.87
C SER A 259 -16.26 -10.69 1.64
N LEU A 260 -15.91 -9.90 2.65
CA LEU A 260 -15.80 -8.45 2.55
C LEU A 260 -14.36 -8.04 2.85
N LEU A 261 -13.69 -7.46 1.86
CA LEU A 261 -12.50 -6.64 2.13
C LEU A 261 -13.00 -5.30 2.68
N LEU A 262 -12.64 -4.98 3.92
CA LEU A 262 -13.07 -3.75 4.60
C LEU A 262 -11.89 -3.06 5.29
N PRO A 263 -11.78 -1.72 5.19
CA PRO A 263 -10.77 -0.97 5.92
C PRO A 263 -11.05 -0.90 7.41
N PHE A 264 -10.01 -1.11 8.23
CA PHE A 264 -10.09 -1.09 9.68
C PHE A 264 -9.13 -0.08 10.34
N ALA A 265 -8.18 0.49 9.60
CA ALA A 265 -7.30 1.55 10.10
C ALA A 265 -6.81 2.49 9.00
N LEU A 266 -6.61 3.76 9.35
CA LEU A 266 -5.95 4.76 8.52
C LEU A 266 -4.45 4.47 8.44
N ILE A 267 -3.86 4.64 7.26
CA ILE A 267 -2.41 4.66 7.08
C ILE A 267 -1.98 6.07 6.65
N GLU A 268 -0.98 6.62 7.35
CA GLU A 268 -0.36 7.92 7.09
C GLU A 268 1.15 7.71 6.90
N SER A 269 1.83 8.64 6.21
CA SER A 269 3.29 8.68 6.21
C SER A 269 3.85 8.87 7.63
N GLY A 270 5.16 8.69 7.80
CA GLY A 270 5.85 8.96 9.06
C GLY A 270 5.59 10.36 9.63
N ARG A 271 5.39 11.36 8.76
CA ARG A 271 5.06 12.76 9.12
C ARG A 271 3.57 13.05 9.24
N GLY A 272 2.71 12.04 9.08
CA GLY A 272 1.26 12.17 9.20
C GLY A 272 0.55 12.61 7.92
N THR A 273 1.18 12.45 6.74
CA THR A 273 0.51 12.74 5.47
C THR A 273 -0.48 11.63 5.14
N VAL A 274 -1.76 12.00 4.99
CA VAL A 274 -2.82 11.10 4.50
C VAL A 274 -2.74 10.96 2.99
N LEU A 275 -2.59 9.72 2.52
CA LEU A 275 -2.48 9.40 1.09
C LEU A 275 -3.77 8.84 0.49
N GLU A 276 -4.66 8.26 1.30
CA GLU A 276 -5.97 7.77 0.85
C GLU A 276 -6.78 8.86 0.13
N GLY A 277 -7.22 8.57 -1.09
CA GLY A 277 -7.93 9.46 -2.00
C GLY A 277 -7.07 10.56 -2.65
N ARG A 278 -5.78 10.67 -2.32
CA ARG A 278 -4.88 11.73 -2.80
C ARG A 278 -3.72 11.20 -3.62
N GLY A 279 -3.08 10.14 -3.13
CA GLY A 279 -1.83 9.62 -3.65
C GLY A 279 -0.65 10.57 -3.43
N VAL A 280 0.45 10.24 -4.08
CA VAL A 280 1.68 11.01 -4.12
C VAL A 280 1.73 11.77 -5.44
N GLU A 281 1.82 13.09 -5.35
CA GLU A 281 2.09 13.94 -6.51
C GLU A 281 3.57 13.84 -6.88
N PRO A 282 3.93 13.71 -8.17
CA PRO A 282 5.32 13.73 -8.59
C PRO A 282 5.94 15.12 -8.40
N ASP A 283 7.27 15.19 -8.24
CA ASP A 283 8.00 16.46 -8.32
C ASP A 283 8.10 16.96 -9.77
N VAL A 284 8.12 16.03 -10.72
CA VAL A 284 8.15 16.29 -12.16
C VAL A 284 7.16 15.37 -12.85
N GLU A 285 6.13 15.95 -13.46
CA GLU A 285 5.20 15.20 -14.29
C GLU A 285 5.90 14.70 -15.57
N MET A 286 5.83 13.38 -15.82
CA MET A 286 6.42 12.76 -17.00
C MET A 286 5.66 11.49 -17.37
N SER A 287 5.50 11.25 -18.66
CA SER A 287 4.98 9.97 -19.17
C SER A 287 6.12 9.12 -19.70
N PHE A 288 6.12 7.84 -19.31
CA PHE A 288 7.16 6.88 -19.67
C PHE A 288 6.67 5.78 -20.63
N ASN A 289 5.57 6.01 -21.35
CA ASN A 289 4.85 5.02 -22.17
C ASN A 289 5.80 4.09 -22.94
N GLU A 290 5.86 2.82 -22.51
CA GLU A 290 6.65 1.72 -23.10
C GLU A 290 8.15 2.05 -23.32
N MET A 291 8.71 2.92 -22.47
CA MET A 291 10.15 3.21 -22.50
C MET A 291 10.94 2.10 -21.82
N THR A 292 12.03 1.66 -22.47
CA THR A 292 13.04 0.79 -21.87
C THR A 292 13.87 1.58 -20.84
N SER A 293 14.54 0.88 -19.93
CA SER A 293 15.48 1.47 -18.96
C SER A 293 16.49 2.43 -19.63
N GLN A 294 17.06 2.05 -20.77
CA GLN A 294 18.00 2.90 -21.54
C GLN A 294 17.37 4.21 -22.02
N LYS A 295 16.13 4.16 -22.50
CA LYS A 295 15.42 5.37 -22.94
C LYS A 295 15.09 6.26 -21.75
N ILE A 296 14.71 5.67 -20.61
CA ILE A 296 14.40 6.41 -19.38
C ILE A 296 15.65 7.12 -18.88
N VAL A 297 16.77 6.41 -18.70
CA VAL A 297 18.06 7.00 -18.27
C VAL A 297 18.45 8.18 -19.17
N ARG A 298 18.35 8.00 -20.49
CA ARG A 298 18.66 9.06 -21.45
C ARG A 298 17.75 10.29 -21.30
N GLU A 299 16.45 10.09 -21.09
CA GLU A 299 15.50 11.18 -20.94
C GLU A 299 15.70 11.93 -19.63
N LEU A 300 15.93 11.22 -18.52
CA LEU A 300 16.21 11.84 -17.22
C LEU A 300 17.52 12.65 -17.27
N ARG A 301 18.56 12.17 -17.94
CA ARG A 301 19.78 12.96 -18.21
C ARG A 301 19.50 14.20 -19.04
N HIS A 302 18.73 14.05 -20.13
CA HIS A 302 18.37 15.17 -21.00
C HIS A 302 17.63 16.28 -20.22
N GLN A 303 16.77 15.89 -19.29
CA GLN A 303 16.05 16.81 -18.40
C GLN A 303 16.84 17.24 -17.16
N LYS A 304 18.08 16.75 -17.00
CA LYS A 304 18.96 17.02 -15.84
C LYS A 304 18.33 16.64 -14.49
N LEU A 305 17.59 15.54 -14.51
CA LEU A 305 17.02 14.92 -13.31
C LEU A 305 17.96 13.90 -12.66
N ILE A 306 19.01 13.51 -13.38
CA ILE A 306 20.15 12.73 -12.91
C ILE A 306 21.45 13.25 -13.55
N GLY A 307 22.59 12.87 -12.97
CA GLY A 307 23.96 13.14 -13.45
C GLY A 307 24.30 12.72 -14.88
#